data_AF-A0A2T3NPC6-F1
#
_entry.id   AF-A0A2T3NPC6-F1
#
_cell.length_a   1.000
_cell.length_b   1.000
_cell.length_c   1.000
_cell.angle_alpha   90.00
_cell.angle_beta   90.00
_cell.angle_gamma   90.00
#
_symmetry.space_group_name_H-M   'P 1'
#
loop_
_entity.id
_entity.type
_entity.pdbx_description
1 polymer ?
#
loop_
_entity_poly.entity_id
_entity_poly.type
_entity_poly.pdbx_seq_one_letter_code
_entity_poly.pdbx_strand_id
1 'polypeptide(L)'
;MKAIQLSEADNVATLLGNLRKGEEVEIISTENQTIATVTALQNIPFGNKVAMCHIENGQEVLKSGFTIGKAICDIELGQLVHVQNVRSIRLDIPDNIIELIIKEMEIEQ
;
A
#
# COMPACT_ATOMS: atom_id res chain seq x y z
N MET A 1 -1.00 8.66 -13.60
CA MET A 1 -1.10 7.21 -13.28
C MET A 1 -2.40 6.99 -12.49
N LYS A 2 -2.97 5.77 -12.45
CA LYS A 2 -4.17 5.47 -11.63
C LYS A 2 -3.93 4.37 -10.61
N ALA A 3 -4.63 4.46 -9.48
CA ALA A 3 -4.79 3.40 -8.48
C ALA A 3 -6.26 3.25 -8.15
N ILE A 4 -6.69 2.07 -7.72
CA ILE A 4 -8.09 1.81 -7.36
C ILE A 4 -8.25 1.63 -5.84
N GLN A 5 -9.23 2.35 -5.28
CA GLN A 5 -9.81 2.10 -3.96
C GLN A 5 -11.08 1.26 -4.17
N LEU A 6 -11.22 0.15 -3.43
CA LEU A 6 -12.34 -0.78 -3.62
C LEU A 6 -13.49 -0.55 -2.64
N SER A 7 -13.20 0.05 -1.49
CA SER A 7 -14.19 0.47 -0.49
C SER A 7 -13.79 1.82 0.10
N GLU A 8 -14.77 2.66 0.46
CA GLU A 8 -14.53 3.94 1.14
C GLU A 8 -13.81 3.80 2.48
N ALA A 9 -13.90 2.62 3.12
CA ALA A 9 -13.19 2.31 4.36
C ALA A 9 -11.70 1.98 4.15
N ASP A 10 -11.25 1.83 2.89
CA ASP A 10 -9.86 1.46 2.60
C ASP A 10 -8.92 2.63 2.88
N ASN A 11 -7.82 2.33 3.59
CA ASN A 11 -6.71 3.27 3.82
C ASN A 11 -5.53 3.04 2.86
N VAL A 12 -5.71 2.17 1.87
CA VAL A 12 -4.74 1.88 0.80
C VAL A 12 -5.44 1.72 -0.55
N ALA A 13 -4.73 2.04 -1.63
CA ALA A 13 -5.18 1.79 -3.01
C ALA A 13 -4.23 0.84 -3.73
N THR A 14 -4.74 0.11 -4.73
CA THR A 14 -3.91 -0.78 -5.56
C THR A 14 -3.53 -0.10 -6.86
N LEU A 15 -2.23 -0.04 -7.17
CA LEU A 15 -1.75 0.59 -8.40
C LEU A 15 -2.15 -0.17 -9.66
N LEU A 16 -2.58 0.57 -10.69
CA LEU A 16 -2.90 0.05 -12.02
C LEU A 16 -1.74 0.24 -13.02
N GLY A 17 -0.58 0.68 -12.55
CA GLY A 17 0.69 0.71 -13.28
C GLY A 17 1.87 0.94 -12.33
N ASN A 18 3.10 0.95 -12.85
CA ASN A 18 4.28 1.29 -12.05
C ASN A 18 4.26 2.78 -11.69
N LEU A 19 4.58 3.12 -10.45
CA LEU A 19 4.66 4.50 -9.96
C LEU A 19 6.08 4.79 -9.50
N ARG A 20 6.70 5.86 -10.00
CA ARG A 20 8.06 6.25 -9.58
C ARG A 20 8.00 7.19 -8.38
N LYS A 21 9.10 7.23 -7.62
CA LYS A 21 9.29 8.20 -6.55
C LYS A 21 9.04 9.64 -7.05
N GLY A 22 8.20 10.38 -6.32
CA GLY A 22 7.81 11.75 -6.65
C GLY A 22 6.73 11.88 -7.73
N GLU A 23 6.29 10.79 -8.37
CA GLU A 23 5.16 10.84 -9.29
C GLU A 23 3.83 10.88 -8.53
N GLU A 24 2.83 11.53 -9.15
CA GLU A 24 1.46 11.54 -8.66
C GLU A 24 0.63 10.40 -9.27
N VAL A 25 -0.23 9.84 -8.42
CA VAL A 25 -1.24 8.85 -8.81
C VAL A 25 -2.63 9.34 -8.42
N GLU A 26 -3.56 9.30 -9.37
CA GLU A 26 -4.97 9.52 -9.12
C GLU A 26 -5.56 8.25 -8.50
N ILE A 27 -6.20 8.39 -7.35
CA ILE A 27 -6.97 7.32 -6.74
C ILE A 27 -8.39 7.40 -7.28
N ILE A 28 -8.86 6.30 -7.89
CA ILE A 28 -10.22 6.18 -8.41
C ILE A 28 -11.06 5.22 -7.58
N SER A 29 -12.34 5.51 -7.47
CA SER A 29 -13.34 4.59 -6.92
C SER A 29 -13.70 3.48 -7.93
N THR A 30 -14.51 2.51 -7.49
CA THR A 30 -15.10 1.48 -8.36
C THR A 30 -16.01 2.04 -9.46
N GLU A 31 -16.49 3.28 -9.31
CA GLU A 31 -17.26 4.03 -10.30
C GLU A 31 -16.36 4.86 -11.24
N ASN A 32 -15.04 4.68 -11.16
CA ASN A 32 -14.03 5.39 -11.95
C ASN A 32 -14.04 6.93 -11.73
N GLN A 33 -14.49 7.37 -10.55
CA GLN A 33 -14.40 8.76 -10.12
C GLN A 33 -13.07 8.98 -9.37
N THR A 34 -12.36 10.06 -9.70
CA THR A 34 -11.15 10.46 -8.97
C THR A 34 -11.54 11.04 -7.60
N ILE A 35 -11.04 10.43 -6.53
CA ILE A 35 -11.36 10.77 -5.14
C ILE A 35 -10.18 11.40 -4.39
N ALA A 36 -8.96 11.17 -4.85
CA ALA A 36 -7.74 11.73 -4.26
C ALA A 36 -6.59 11.71 -5.26
N THR A 37 -5.54 12.48 -4.96
CA THR A 37 -4.24 12.41 -5.62
C THR A 37 -3.17 12.19 -4.56
N VAL A 38 -2.25 11.26 -4.81
CA VAL A 38 -1.18 10.89 -3.88
C VAL A 38 0.16 10.95 -4.59
N THR A 39 1.17 11.51 -3.93
CA THR A 39 2.56 11.51 -4.40
C THR A 39 3.32 10.31 -3.82
N ALA A 40 4.01 9.55 -4.65
CA ALA A 40 4.78 8.38 -4.21
C ALA A 40 6.06 8.78 -3.47
N LEU A 41 6.32 8.16 -2.31
CA LEU A 41 7.55 8.37 -1.53
C LEU A 41 8.72 7.45 -1.95
N GLN A 42 8.41 6.38 -2.68
CA GLN A 42 9.38 5.48 -3.30
C GLN A 42 8.84 4.95 -4.64
N ASN A 43 9.65 4.15 -5.33
CA ASN A 43 9.14 3.38 -6.46
C ASN A 43 8.17 2.30 -5.96
N ILE A 44 7.02 2.17 -6.62
CA ILE A 44 6.00 1.19 -6.29
C ILE A 44 5.61 0.44 -7.57
N PRO A 45 5.92 -0.87 -7.66
CA PRO A 45 5.58 -1.68 -8.83
C PRO A 45 4.06 -1.88 -8.98
N PHE A 46 3.62 -2.10 -10.21
CA PHE A 46 2.23 -2.46 -10.55
C PHE A 46 1.63 -3.51 -9.62
N GLY A 47 0.35 -3.36 -9.27
CA GLY A 47 -0.40 -4.30 -8.43
C GLY A 47 -0.13 -4.19 -6.93
N ASN A 48 0.85 -3.37 -6.52
CA ASN A 48 1.12 -3.14 -5.10
C ASN A 48 0.26 -2.02 -4.52
N LYS A 49 0.28 -1.94 -3.19
CA LYS A 49 -0.55 -1.02 -2.42
C LYS A 49 0.22 0.26 -2.10
N VAL A 50 -0.43 1.40 -2.33
CA VAL A 50 0.03 2.72 -1.87
C VAL A 50 -0.85 3.19 -0.72
N ALA A 51 -0.27 3.76 0.32
CA ALA A 51 -1.00 4.32 1.44
C ALA A 51 -1.79 5.57 1.00
N MET A 52 -3.05 5.66 1.41
CA MET A 52 -3.95 6.79 1.12
C MET A 52 -4.06 7.80 2.27
N CYS A 53 -3.43 7.51 3.41
CA CYS A 53 -3.30 8.38 4.56
C CYS A 53 -2.09 7.93 5.40
N HIS A 54 -1.78 8.68 6.46
CA HIS A 54 -0.87 8.21 7.50
C HIS A 54 -1.51 7.04 8.26
N ILE A 55 -0.77 5.94 8.45
CA ILE A 55 -1.19 4.75 9.19
C ILE A 55 -0.20 4.53 10.32
N GLU A 56 -0.66 4.66 11.56
CA GLU A 56 0.16 4.53 12.76
C GLU A 56 0.62 3.07 12.98
N ASN A 57 1.76 2.89 13.65
CA ASN A 57 2.19 1.57 14.09
C ASN A 57 1.09 0.86 14.91
N GLY A 58 0.77 -0.37 14.53
CA GLY A 58 -0.28 -1.19 15.13
C GLY A 58 -1.69 -0.91 14.59
N GLN A 59 -1.89 0.14 13.79
CA GLN A 59 -3.17 0.44 13.14
C GLN A 59 -3.49 -0.59 12.07
N GLU A 60 -4.78 -0.84 11.89
CA GLU A 60 -5.29 -1.74 10.87
C GLU A 60 -5.07 -1.20 9.45
N VAL A 61 -4.65 -2.08 8.54
CA VAL A 61 -4.60 -1.82 7.11
C VAL A 61 -5.85 -2.41 6.49
N LEU A 62 -6.69 -1.56 5.89
CA LEU A 62 -7.98 -1.92 5.31
C LEU A 62 -7.91 -1.92 3.79
N LYS A 63 -8.33 -3.03 3.18
CA LYS A 63 -8.47 -3.16 1.72
C LYS A 63 -9.74 -3.95 1.39
N SER A 64 -10.48 -3.47 0.40
CA SER A 64 -11.78 -4.02 0.01
C SER A 64 -12.78 -4.05 1.17
N GLY A 65 -12.70 -3.10 2.11
CA GLY A 65 -13.58 -3.03 3.28
C GLY A 65 -13.24 -4.01 4.40
N PHE A 66 -12.09 -4.70 4.34
CA PHE A 66 -11.65 -5.64 5.36
C PHE A 66 -10.23 -5.35 5.86
N THR A 67 -10.00 -5.63 7.13
CA THR A 67 -8.65 -5.63 7.70
C THR A 67 -7.83 -6.76 7.09
N ILE A 68 -6.76 -6.40 6.38
CA ILE A 68 -5.82 -7.34 5.76
C ILE A 68 -4.57 -7.56 6.61
N GLY A 69 -4.32 -6.70 7.58
CA GLY A 69 -3.14 -6.74 8.43
C GLY A 69 -3.08 -5.56 9.39
N LYS A 70 -1.98 -5.47 10.13
CA LYS A 70 -1.62 -4.32 10.95
C LYS A 70 -0.27 -3.77 10.52
N ALA A 71 -0.13 -2.46 10.58
CA ALA A 71 1.15 -1.80 10.40
C ALA A 71 2.10 -2.21 11.55
N ILE A 72 3.37 -2.44 11.26
CA ILE A 72 4.41 -2.74 12.27
C ILE A 72 5.40 -1.59 12.49
N CYS A 73 5.18 -0.50 11.77
CA CYS A 73 5.82 0.80 11.90
C CYS A 73 4.82 1.84 11.37
N ASP A 74 5.14 3.12 11.55
CA ASP A 74 4.35 4.17 10.90
C ASP A 74 4.51 4.06 9.37
N ILE A 75 3.43 4.34 8.65
CA ILE A 75 3.38 4.33 7.18
C ILE A 75 2.83 5.66 6.73
N GLU A 76 3.62 6.42 5.98
CA GLU A 76 3.23 7.72 5.49
C GLU A 76 2.33 7.65 4.25
N LEU A 77 1.52 8.69 4.04
CA LEU A 77 0.76 8.89 2.82
C LEU A 77 1.69 8.75 1.59
N GLY A 78 1.32 7.90 0.63
CA GLY A 78 2.13 7.68 -0.58
C GLY A 78 3.25 6.65 -0.45
N GLN A 79 3.42 6.03 0.71
CA GLN A 79 4.39 4.95 0.91
C GLN A 79 3.88 3.59 0.39
N LEU A 80 4.80 2.70 0.01
CA LEU A 80 4.48 1.30 -0.32
C LEU A 80 3.97 0.56 0.92
N VAL A 81 2.80 -0.08 0.81
CA VAL A 81 2.23 -0.91 1.86
C VAL A 81 2.41 -2.39 1.51
N HIS A 82 3.40 -3.05 2.11
CA HIS A 82 3.75 -4.44 1.81
C HIS A 82 4.40 -5.13 3.03
N VAL A 83 5.21 -6.16 2.81
CA VAL A 83 5.66 -7.10 3.86
C VAL A 83 6.73 -6.49 4.75
N GLN A 84 7.37 -5.40 4.34
CA GLN A 84 8.32 -4.66 5.16
C GLN A 84 7.63 -3.90 6.30
N ASN A 85 6.37 -3.48 6.12
CA ASN A 85 5.66 -2.61 7.07
C ASN A 85 4.27 -3.10 7.50
N VAL A 86 3.80 -4.24 6.99
CA VAL A 86 2.52 -4.85 7.38
C VAL A 86 2.71 -6.32 7.75
N ARG A 87 1.98 -6.76 8.78
CA ARG A 87 1.84 -8.16 9.18
C ARG A 87 0.39 -8.59 9.08
N SER A 88 0.16 -9.79 8.57
CA SER A 88 -1.18 -10.35 8.38
C SER A 88 -1.79 -10.73 9.73
N ILE A 89 -3.08 -10.43 9.94
CA ILE A 89 -3.80 -10.83 11.16
C ILE A 89 -4.35 -12.27 11.11
N ARG A 90 -4.13 -12.99 10.00
CA ARG A 90 -4.63 -14.36 9.81
C ARG A 90 -3.50 -15.38 9.74
N LEU A 91 -2.83 -15.40 8.59
CA LEU A 91 -1.65 -16.21 8.33
C LEU A 91 -0.62 -15.28 7.74
N ASP A 92 0.53 -15.20 8.41
CA ASP A 92 1.63 -14.36 7.97
C ASP A 92 2.69 -15.15 7.23
N ILE A 93 3.57 -14.41 6.56
CA ILE A 93 4.71 -14.95 5.83
C ILE A 93 5.87 -15.16 6.81
N PRO A 94 6.55 -16.32 6.79
CA PRO A 94 7.76 -16.54 7.60
C PRO A 94 8.84 -15.49 7.30
N ASP A 95 9.59 -15.08 8.33
CA ASP A 95 10.58 -13.99 8.22
C ASP A 95 11.60 -14.21 7.09
N ASN A 96 12.08 -15.44 6.92
CA ASN A 96 13.03 -15.77 5.86
C ASN A 96 12.45 -15.58 4.44
N ILE A 97 11.13 -15.67 4.26
CA ILE A 97 10.46 -15.40 2.99
C ILE A 97 10.22 -13.90 2.84
N ILE A 98 9.91 -13.17 3.92
CA ILE A 98 9.80 -11.70 3.90
C ILE A 98 11.11 -11.07 3.45
N GLU A 99 12.24 -11.53 3.99
CA GLU A 99 13.58 -11.06 3.60
C GLU A 99 13.86 -11.26 2.11
N LEU A 100 13.44 -12.41 1.56
CA LEU A 100 13.58 -12.70 0.13
C LEU A 100 12.73 -11.74 -0.72
N ILE A 101 11.47 -11.51 -0.34
CA ILE A 101 10.57 -10.59 -1.06
C ILE A 101 11.14 -9.18 -1.07
N ILE A 102 11.59 -8.67 0.09
CA ILE A 102 12.18 -7.33 0.21
C ILE A 102 13.38 -7.18 -0.73
N LYS A 103 14.23 -8.19 -0.79
CA LYS A 103 15.42 -8.21 -1.66
C LYS A 103 15.06 -8.27 -3.14
N GLU A 104 14.14 -9.16 -3.54
CA GLU A 104 13.72 -9.32 -4.94
C GLU A 104 12.99 -8.09 -5.49
N MET A 105 12.22 -7.41 -4.64
CA MET A 105 11.48 -6.21 -5.01
C MET A 105 12.27 -4.92 -4.85
N GLU A 106 13.53 -4.99 -4.36
CA GLU A 106 14.38 -3.82 -4.11
C GLU A 106 13.68 -2.75 -3.23
N ILE A 107 12.95 -3.20 -2.21
CA ILE A 107 12.18 -2.30 -1.34
C ILE A 107 13.14 -1.47 -0.47
N GLU A 108 13.03 -0.15 -0.57
CA GLU A 108 13.71 0.80 0.33
C GLU A 108 13.29 0.53 1.79
N GLN A 109 14.25 0.27 2.68
CA GLN A 109 14.04 0.10 4.12
C GLN A 109 13.88 1.43 4.84
#